data_AF-A0A401P1R0-F1
#
_entry.id   AF-A0A401P1R0-F1
#
_cell.length_a   1.000
_cell.length_b   1.000
_cell.length_c   1.000
_cell.angle_alpha   90.00
_cell.angle_beta   90.00
_cell.angle_gamma   90.00
#
_symmetry.space_group_name_H-M   'P 1'
#
loop_
_entity.id
_entity.type
_entity.pdbx_description
1 polymer ?
#
loop_
_entity_poly.entity_id
_entity_poly.type
_entity_poly.pdbx_seq_one_letter_code
_entity_poly.pdbx_strand_id
1 'polypeptide(L)'
;QEHPSSDKEIKTAGNIPELKELNNSMTTEEMSLEIATLNQECASHQERLKKIKSATNHVAPEDKEKVYNERKLLVKEWRKRKRMAVDLTDAVLEGYPKSRKQFFEEIGIETDEDHMVTVPDF
;
A
#
# COMPACT_ATOMS: atom_id res chain seq x y z
N GLN A 1 26.39 78.75 35.63
CA GLN A 1 26.22 77.37 36.13
C GLN A 1 24.94 76.83 35.52
N GLU A 2 25.09 75.78 34.73
CA GLU A 2 24.15 74.67 34.45
C GLU A 2 22.79 74.92 33.75
N HIS A 3 22.77 74.50 32.48
CA HIS A 3 21.70 73.73 31.79
C HIS A 3 21.36 72.41 32.54
N PRO A 4 20.40 71.54 32.10
CA PRO A 4 19.38 71.58 31.03
C PRO A 4 17.96 71.11 31.50
N SER A 5 16.87 71.52 30.85
CA SER A 5 16.13 70.73 29.82
C SER A 5 15.96 69.23 30.15
N SER A 6 15.00 68.89 31.01
CA SER A 6 14.55 67.52 31.25
C SER A 6 13.11 67.35 30.78
N ASP A 7 12.91 67.24 29.47
CA ASP A 7 11.69 66.69 28.87
C ASP A 7 12.05 66.28 27.43
N LYS A 8 12.75 65.14 27.32
CA LYS A 8 12.94 64.29 26.11
C LYS A 8 14.13 63.36 26.33
N GLU A 9 14.03 62.43 27.27
CA GLU A 9 14.83 61.21 27.18
C GLU A 9 13.89 60.03 27.00
N ILE A 10 13.95 59.54 25.78
CA ILE A 10 13.15 58.54 25.14
C ILE A 10 13.45 57.23 25.87
N LYS A 11 12.42 56.64 26.49
CA LYS A 11 12.42 55.24 26.98
C LYS A 11 12.61 54.30 25.78
N THR A 12 13.85 54.17 25.31
CA THR A 12 14.20 53.35 24.13
C THR A 12 14.86 52.01 24.53
N ALA A 13 15.20 51.83 25.81
CA ALA A 13 15.93 50.64 26.28
C ALA A 13 15.03 49.55 26.90
N GLY A 14 13.80 49.87 27.30
CA GLY A 14 12.88 48.92 27.96
C GLY A 14 12.19 47.93 27.02
N ASN A 15 12.07 48.26 25.73
CA ASN A 15 11.21 47.52 24.81
C ASN A 15 11.97 46.51 23.93
N ILE A 16 13.29 46.37 24.07
CA ILE A 16 14.13 45.54 23.17
C ILE A 16 13.81 44.03 23.29
N PRO A 17 13.60 43.45 24.49
CA PRO A 17 13.22 42.05 24.62
C PRO A 17 11.81 41.77 24.07
N GLU A 18 10.86 42.65 24.40
CA GLU A 18 9.46 42.58 23.97
C GLU A 18 9.32 42.78 22.45
N LEU A 19 10.10 43.69 21.86
CA LEU A 19 10.18 43.87 20.40
C LEU A 19 10.78 42.65 19.70
N LYS A 20 11.77 41.99 20.30
CA LYS A 20 12.34 40.75 19.75
C LYS A 20 11.35 39.59 19.84
N GLU A 21 10.64 39.43 20.96
CA GLU A 21 9.59 38.42 21.09
C GLU A 21 8.46 38.66 20.09
N LEU A 22 8.01 39.91 19.94
CA LEU A 22 6.95 40.27 18.99
C LEU A 22 7.38 40.03 17.54
N ASN A 23 8.62 40.38 17.19
CA ASN A 23 9.15 40.17 15.84
C ASN A 23 9.45 38.69 15.53
N ASN A 24 9.63 37.87 16.57
CA ASN A 24 9.76 36.41 16.44
C ASN A 24 8.41 35.68 16.53
N SER A 25 7.32 36.39 16.83
CA SER A 25 5.98 35.84 16.85
C SER A 25 5.35 35.97 15.46
N MET A 26 4.61 34.95 15.04
CA MET A 26 3.83 35.02 13.81
C MET A 26 2.89 36.21 13.86
N THR A 27 2.90 37.02 12.82
CA THR A 27 1.97 38.13 12.67
C THR A 27 0.53 37.58 12.57
N THR A 28 -0.45 38.38 12.94
CA THR A 28 -1.87 38.02 12.83
C THR A 28 -2.26 37.61 11.41
N GLU A 29 -1.63 38.22 10.40
CA GLU A 29 -1.84 37.90 8.99
C GLU A 29 -1.28 36.52 8.63
N GLU A 30 -0.05 36.22 9.03
CA GLU A 30 0.54 34.89 8.87
C GLU A 30 -0.26 33.81 9.61
N MET A 31 -0.77 34.12 10.80
CA MET A 31 -1.64 33.22 11.56
C MET A 31 -2.98 32.97 10.87
N SER A 32 -3.54 33.99 10.24
CA SER A 32 -4.77 33.86 9.45
C SER A 32 -4.55 33.00 8.20
N LEU A 33 -3.40 33.15 7.53
CA LEU A 33 -3.02 32.31 6.39
C LEU A 33 -2.77 30.85 6.79
N GLU A 34 -2.13 30.62 7.93
CA GLU A 34 -1.90 29.27 8.45
C GLU A 34 -3.21 28.56 8.80
N ILE A 35 -4.14 29.26 9.45
CA ILE A 35 -5.49 28.74 9.73
C ILE A 35 -6.22 28.40 8.44
N ALA A 36 -6.14 29.26 7.41
CA ALA A 36 -6.77 29.00 6.13
C ALA A 36 -6.17 27.74 5.45
N THR A 37 -4.85 27.60 5.49
CA THR A 37 -4.11 26.47 4.92
C THR A 37 -4.48 25.16 5.62
N LEU A 38 -4.40 25.14 6.96
CA LEU A 38 -4.74 23.96 7.77
C LEU A 38 -6.19 23.53 7.58
N ASN A 39 -7.13 24.48 7.47
CA ASN A 39 -8.53 24.18 7.17
C ASN A 39 -8.70 23.54 5.80
N GLN A 40 -7.98 24.03 4.78
CA GLN A 40 -8.00 23.46 3.44
C GLN A 40 -7.42 22.04 3.41
N GLU A 41 -6.32 21.79 4.13
CA GLU A 41 -5.73 20.47 4.28
C GLU A 41 -6.68 19.50 5.01
N CYS A 42 -7.31 19.97 6.09
CA CYS A 42 -8.33 19.20 6.80
C CYS A 42 -9.50 18.81 5.90
N ALA A 43 -10.01 19.76 5.10
CA ALA A 43 -11.09 19.49 4.14
C ALA A 43 -10.66 18.45 3.08
N SER A 44 -9.45 18.59 2.53
CA SER A 44 -8.88 17.65 1.56
C SER A 44 -8.72 16.24 2.16
N HIS A 45 -8.21 16.15 3.38
CA HIS A 45 -8.07 14.87 4.09
C HIS A 45 -9.43 14.22 4.39
N GLN A 46 -10.42 15.00 4.80
CA GLN A 46 -11.78 14.50 5.02
C GLN A 46 -12.41 13.98 3.72
N GLU A 47 -12.22 14.67 2.59
CA GLU A 47 -12.72 14.23 1.30
C GLU A 47 -12.06 12.91 0.87
N ARG A 48 -10.74 12.80 0.99
CA ARG A 48 -9.98 11.57 0.72
C ARG A 48 -10.46 10.41 1.59
N LEU A 49 -10.64 10.66 2.88
CA LEU A 49 -11.14 9.67 3.83
C LEU A 49 -12.56 9.21 3.46
N LYS A 50 -13.44 10.13 3.07
CA LYS A 50 -14.80 9.82 2.63
C LYS A 50 -14.78 8.92 1.40
N LYS A 51 -13.94 9.23 0.41
CA LYS A 51 -13.76 8.41 -0.80
C LYS A 51 -13.30 6.98 -0.44
N ILE A 52 -12.28 6.86 0.41
CA ILE A 52 -11.75 5.56 0.86
C ILE A 52 -12.84 4.76 1.59
N LYS A 53 -13.54 5.37 2.55
CA LYS A 53 -14.62 4.71 3.31
C LYS A 53 -15.83 4.33 2.44
N SER A 54 -16.11 5.10 1.39
CA SER A 54 -17.21 4.82 0.46
C SER A 54 -16.88 3.75 -0.58
N ALA A 55 -15.60 3.39 -0.76
CA ALA A 55 -15.21 2.37 -1.71
C ALA A 55 -15.74 1.01 -1.25
N THR A 56 -16.56 0.35 -2.06
CA THR A 56 -17.27 -0.89 -1.69
C THR A 56 -16.37 -2.14 -1.63
N ASN A 57 -15.09 -2.03 -1.98
CA ASN A 57 -14.10 -3.13 -1.99
C ASN A 57 -13.30 -3.21 -0.68
N HIS A 58 -13.98 -3.19 0.47
CA HIS A 58 -13.32 -3.51 1.74
C HIS A 58 -13.18 -5.03 1.87
N VAL A 59 -12.06 -5.57 1.37
CA VAL A 59 -11.65 -6.93 1.75
C VAL A 59 -10.96 -6.82 3.11
N ALA A 60 -11.47 -7.53 4.11
CA ALA A 60 -10.82 -7.57 5.41
C ALA A 60 -9.38 -8.13 5.24
N PRO A 61 -8.37 -7.57 5.94
CA PRO A 61 -7.00 -8.09 5.86
C PRO A 61 -6.92 -9.61 6.08
N GLU A 62 -7.76 -10.14 6.95
CA GLU A 62 -7.87 -11.56 7.28
C GLU A 62 -8.41 -12.38 6.10
N ASP A 63 -9.43 -11.87 5.39
CA ASP A 63 -9.98 -12.52 4.20
C ASP A 63 -8.95 -12.54 3.07
N LYS A 64 -8.21 -11.44 2.91
CA LYS A 64 -7.10 -11.36 1.95
C LYS A 64 -6.05 -12.42 2.28
N GLU A 65 -5.55 -12.45 3.52
CA GLU A 65 -4.54 -13.41 3.94
C GLU A 65 -5.00 -14.86 3.75
N LYS A 66 -6.25 -15.16 4.11
CA LYS A 66 -6.84 -16.49 3.90
C LYS A 66 -6.80 -16.91 2.43
N VAL A 67 -7.24 -16.04 1.51
CA VAL A 67 -7.21 -16.32 0.06
C VAL A 67 -5.78 -16.54 -0.45
N TYR A 68 -4.82 -15.74 0.01
CA TYR A 68 -3.41 -15.92 -0.36
C TYR A 68 -2.86 -17.27 0.12
N ASN A 69 -3.16 -17.65 1.36
CA ASN A 69 -2.72 -18.92 1.95
C ASN A 69 -3.38 -20.12 1.27
N GLU A 70 -4.68 -20.04 0.97
CA GLU A 70 -5.41 -21.06 0.23
C GLU A 70 -4.84 -21.23 -1.19
N ARG A 71 -4.63 -20.13 -1.92
CA ARG A 71 -3.99 -20.17 -3.25
C ARG A 71 -2.61 -20.84 -3.16
N LYS A 72 -1.78 -20.45 -2.20
CA LYS A 72 -0.44 -21.02 -2.01
C LYS A 72 -0.49 -22.53 -1.76
N LEU A 73 -1.44 -22.97 -0.93
CA LEU A 73 -1.66 -24.39 -0.66
C LEU A 73 -2.11 -25.14 -1.92
N LEU A 74 -3.11 -24.63 -2.63
CA LEU A 74 -3.67 -25.27 -3.83
C LEU A 74 -2.62 -25.40 -4.95
N VAL A 75 -1.83 -24.35 -5.19
CA VAL A 75 -0.74 -24.38 -6.18
C VAL A 75 0.35 -25.38 -5.78
N LYS A 76 0.71 -25.46 -4.49
CA LYS A 76 1.65 -26.47 -3.99
C LYS A 76 1.15 -27.89 -4.25
N GLU A 77 -0.11 -28.15 -3.93
CA GLU A 77 -0.73 -29.45 -4.10
C GLU A 77 -0.88 -29.83 -5.58
N TRP A 78 -1.22 -28.87 -6.46
CA TRP A 78 -1.24 -29.09 -7.90
C TRP A 78 0.13 -29.55 -8.42
N ARG A 79 1.22 -28.83 -8.08
CA ARG A 79 2.58 -29.22 -8.49
C ARG A 79 2.97 -30.60 -8.01
N LYS A 80 2.64 -30.94 -6.76
CA LYS A 80 2.93 -32.24 -6.16
C LYS A 80 2.19 -33.36 -6.91
N ARG A 81 0.89 -33.20 -7.12
CA ARG A 81 0.06 -34.22 -7.79
C ARG A 81 0.42 -34.38 -9.25
N LYS A 82 0.65 -33.28 -9.98
CA LYS A 82 1.09 -33.33 -11.38
C LYS A 82 2.40 -34.12 -11.52
N ARG A 83 3.38 -33.85 -10.66
CA ARG A 83 4.64 -34.62 -10.64
C ARG A 83 4.40 -36.11 -10.44
N MET A 84 3.64 -36.48 -9.40
CA MET A 84 3.37 -37.90 -9.11
C MET A 84 2.63 -38.61 -10.26
N ALA A 85 1.68 -37.94 -10.90
CA ALA A 85 0.96 -38.50 -12.05
C ALA A 85 1.85 -38.69 -13.28
N VAL A 86 2.76 -37.73 -13.53
CA VAL A 86 3.77 -37.84 -14.60
C VAL A 86 4.74 -38.99 -14.31
N ASP A 87 5.28 -39.07 -13.09
CA ASP A 87 6.22 -40.13 -12.70
C ASP A 87 5.56 -41.53 -12.86
N LEU A 88 4.29 -41.68 -12.45
CA LEU A 88 3.53 -42.92 -12.62
C LEU A 88 3.30 -43.24 -14.10
N THR A 89 2.93 -42.22 -14.89
CA THR A 89 2.73 -42.38 -16.33
C THR A 89 4.01 -42.85 -17.00
N ASP A 90 5.14 -42.24 -16.68
CA ASP A 90 6.42 -42.57 -17.29
C ASP A 90 6.84 -44.00 -16.97
N ALA A 91 6.66 -44.45 -15.71
CA ALA A 91 6.90 -45.84 -15.32
C ALA A 91 6.03 -46.85 -16.09
N VAL A 92 4.76 -46.51 -16.38
CA VAL A 92 3.89 -47.37 -17.20
C VAL A 92 4.35 -47.39 -18.66
N LEU A 93 4.79 -46.24 -19.18
CA LEU A 93 5.22 -46.11 -20.57
C LEU A 93 6.53 -46.83 -20.90
N GLU A 94 7.37 -47.15 -19.90
CA GLU A 94 8.61 -47.91 -20.11
C GLU A 94 8.39 -49.27 -20.80
N GLY A 95 7.23 -49.90 -20.57
CA GLY A 95 6.85 -51.17 -21.21
C GLY A 95 5.74 -51.04 -22.24
N TYR A 96 5.28 -49.83 -22.56
CA TYR A 96 4.08 -49.64 -23.38
C TYR A 96 4.40 -49.68 -24.87
N PRO A 97 3.70 -50.51 -25.68
CA PRO A 97 4.04 -50.70 -27.10
C PRO A 97 3.60 -49.55 -28.02
N LYS A 98 2.84 -48.57 -27.50
CA LYS A 98 2.30 -47.43 -28.27
C LYS A 98 2.83 -46.10 -27.74
N SER A 99 2.53 -45.02 -28.45
CA SER A 99 2.94 -43.66 -28.04
C SER A 99 2.22 -43.19 -26.77
N ARG A 100 2.85 -42.24 -26.03
CA ARG A 100 2.24 -41.55 -24.88
C ARG A 100 0.88 -40.95 -25.20
N LYS A 101 0.73 -40.34 -26.38
CA LYS A 101 -0.54 -39.72 -26.80
C LYS A 101 -1.66 -40.75 -26.93
N GLN A 102 -1.38 -41.88 -27.58
CA GLN A 102 -2.35 -42.97 -27.71
C GLN A 102 -2.71 -43.57 -26.35
N PHE A 103 -1.72 -43.73 -25.46
CA PHE A 103 -1.99 -44.15 -24.09
C PHE A 103 -2.96 -43.20 -23.39
N PHE A 104 -2.69 -41.90 -23.41
CA PHE A 104 -3.55 -40.89 -22.78
C PHE A 104 -4.96 -40.86 -23.35
N GLU A 105 -5.12 -40.95 -24.67
CA GLU A 105 -6.43 -41.06 -25.32
C GLU A 105 -7.18 -42.33 -24.88
N GLU A 106 -6.50 -43.47 -24.76
CA GLU A 106 -7.09 -44.75 -24.38
C GLU A 106 -7.55 -44.79 -22.92
N ILE A 107 -6.81 -44.15 -22.01
CA ILE A 107 -7.15 -44.12 -20.57
C ILE A 107 -7.88 -42.85 -20.13
N GLY A 108 -8.12 -41.90 -21.05
CA GLY A 108 -8.84 -40.65 -20.78
C GLY A 108 -8.06 -39.65 -19.93
N ILE A 109 -6.74 -39.58 -20.09
CA ILE A 109 -5.93 -38.51 -19.47
C ILE A 109 -5.93 -37.27 -20.38
N GLU A 110 -6.33 -36.15 -19.81
CA GLU A 110 -6.19 -34.82 -20.40
C GLU A 110 -5.09 -34.05 -19.66
N THR A 111 -4.27 -33.28 -20.38
CA THR A 111 -3.19 -32.49 -19.78
C THR A 111 -3.58 -31.02 -19.64
N ASP A 112 -2.94 -30.32 -18.70
CA ASP A 112 -3.14 -28.87 -18.55
C ASP A 112 -2.78 -28.13 -19.86
N GLU A 113 -1.75 -28.63 -20.55
CA GLU A 113 -1.24 -28.11 -21.80
C GLU A 113 -2.27 -28.20 -22.95
N ASP A 114 -3.07 -29.27 -22.99
CA ASP A 114 -4.17 -29.43 -23.97
C ASP A 114 -5.24 -28.34 -23.83
N HIS A 115 -5.39 -27.79 -22.61
CA HIS A 115 -6.35 -26.75 -22.26
C HIS A 115 -5.72 -25.35 -22.10
N MET A 116 -4.46 -25.18 -22.50
CA MET A 116 -3.68 -23.94 -22.35
C MET A 116 -3.59 -23.45 -20.89
N VAL A 117 -3.66 -24.37 -19.94
CA VAL A 117 -3.54 -24.09 -18.51
C VAL A 117 -2.07 -24.22 -18.10
N THR A 118 -1.56 -23.20 -17.41
CA THR A 118 -0.22 -23.24 -16.83
C THR A 118 -0.31 -23.10 -15.32
N VAL A 119 0.59 -23.81 -14.62
CA VAL A 119 0.69 -23.67 -13.17
C VAL A 119 1.12 -22.23 -12.86
N PRO A 120 0.36 -21.46 -12.08
CA PRO A 120 0.70 -20.08 -11.78
C PRO A 120 2.05 -19.98 -11.08
N ASP A 121 2.80 -18.93 -11.43
CA ASP A 121 3.96 -18.50 -10.64
C ASP A 121 3.51 -17.96 -9.28
N PHE A 122 4.44 -18.00 -8.31
CA PHE A 122 4.16 -17.67 -6.91
C PHE A 122 3.49 -16.31 -6.74
#